data_AF-A0A4Y2P3R4-F1
#
_entry.id   AF-A0A4Y2P3R4-F1
#
_cell.length_a   1.000
_cell.length_b   1.000
_cell.length_c   1.000
_cell.angle_alpha   90.00
_cell.angle_beta   90.00
_cell.angle_gamma   90.00
#
_symmetry.space_group_name_H-M   'P 1'
#
loop_
_entity.id
_entity.type
_entity.pdbx_description
1 polymer ?
#
loop_
_entity_poly.entity_id
_entity_poly.type
_entity_poly.pdbx_seq_one_letter_code
_entity_poly.pdbx_strand_id
1 'polypeptide(L)'
;MKTAGWSTLRVARQVDRSECAVRTCWEQWTRDDTHVRRTGSGTTRREDRRIVRQALVDSTLIRSTIQADIGVPAVPQSISRRLVEANLQSKRPVRVLLLTPKHRRLRLQWCHARATWNATDW
;
A
#
# COMPACT_ATOMS: atom_id res chain seq x y z
N MET A 1 -8.50 40.66 13.01
CA MET A 1 -8.73 40.75 14.47
C MET A 1 -10.17 40.28 14.71
N LYS A 2 -10.37 38.98 14.95
CA LYS A 2 -10.67 38.38 16.27
C LYS A 2 -12.02 38.80 16.82
N THR A 3 -12.96 37.87 16.84
CA THR A 3 -14.18 37.92 17.65
C THR A 3 -13.90 38.06 19.17
N ALA A 4 -12.63 37.94 19.61
CA ALA A 4 -12.21 38.04 21.01
C ALA A 4 -11.11 39.11 21.32
N GLY A 5 -10.67 39.94 20.35
CA GLY A 5 -9.75 41.07 20.61
C GLY A 5 -8.30 40.79 21.05
N TRP A 6 -7.86 39.53 21.19
CA TRP A 6 -6.49 39.19 21.66
C TRP A 6 -5.37 39.57 20.67
N SER A 7 -4.09 39.47 21.02
CA SER A 7 -2.97 39.53 20.04
C SER A 7 -2.54 38.11 19.63
N THR A 8 -1.92 37.93 18.46
CA THR A 8 -1.54 36.58 17.97
C THR A 8 -0.43 36.00 18.85
N LEU A 9 0.54 36.82 19.25
CA LEU A 9 1.53 36.51 20.28
C LEU A 9 0.91 36.05 21.62
N ARG A 10 -0.15 36.72 22.10
CA ARG A 10 -0.83 36.32 23.35
C ARG A 10 -1.47 34.95 23.22
N VAL A 11 -2.11 34.68 22.08
CA VAL A 11 -2.67 33.35 21.78
C VAL A 11 -1.53 32.32 21.76
N ALA A 12 -0.44 32.57 21.01
CA ALA A 12 0.71 31.67 20.93
C ALA A 12 1.30 31.31 22.29
N ARG A 13 1.47 32.28 23.20
CA ARG A 13 1.91 32.03 24.57
C ARG A 13 0.90 31.19 25.36
N GLN A 14 -0.39 31.43 25.19
CA GLN A 14 -1.45 30.67 25.88
C GLN A 14 -1.50 29.20 25.42
N VAL A 15 -1.28 28.93 24.14
CA VAL A 15 -1.28 27.56 23.58
C VAL A 15 0.10 26.90 23.56
N ASP A 16 1.13 27.58 24.08
CA ASP A 16 2.53 27.13 24.05
C ASP A 16 3.00 26.71 22.63
N ARG A 17 2.74 27.60 21.66
CA ARG A 17 3.11 27.40 20.25
C ARG A 17 3.70 28.67 19.66
N SER A 18 4.40 28.53 18.53
CA SER A 18 4.94 29.69 17.82
C SER A 18 3.83 30.57 17.24
N GLU A 19 4.07 31.88 17.19
CA GLU A 19 3.13 32.84 16.59
C GLU A 19 2.86 32.52 15.12
N CYS A 20 3.87 32.00 14.41
CA CYS A 20 3.73 31.56 13.02
C CYS A 20 2.74 30.38 12.90
N ALA A 21 2.80 29.39 13.80
CA ALA A 21 1.87 28.25 13.79
C ALA A 21 0.42 28.69 14.04
N VAL A 22 0.20 29.62 14.99
CA VAL A 22 -1.13 30.19 15.26
C VAL A 22 -1.66 30.93 14.02
N ARG A 23 -0.81 31.74 13.37
CA ARG A 23 -1.17 32.47 12.16
C ARG A 23 -1.54 31.52 11.02
N THR A 24 -0.71 30.51 10.74
CA THR A 24 -0.98 29.53 9.67
C THR A 24 -2.24 28.72 9.94
N CYS A 25 -2.50 28.32 11.19
CA CYS A 25 -3.73 27.63 11.56
C CYS A 25 -4.96 28.52 11.34
N TRP A 26 -4.87 29.80 11.67
CA TRP A 26 -5.94 30.76 11.44
C TRP A 26 -6.20 31.00 9.95
N GLU A 27 -5.14 31.19 9.15
CA GLU A 27 -5.23 31.32 7.69
C GLU A 27 -5.82 30.07 7.04
N GLN A 28 -5.52 28.88 7.55
CA GLN A 28 -6.13 27.63 7.11
C GLN A 28 -7.62 27.60 7.45
N TRP A 29 -7.99 27.87 8.70
CA TRP A 29 -9.38 27.90 9.12
C TRP A 29 -10.21 28.92 8.34
N THR A 30 -9.68 30.12 8.10
CA THR A 30 -10.37 31.17 7.33
C THR A 30 -10.64 30.76 5.88
N ARG A 31 -9.76 29.93 5.29
CA ARG A 31 -9.87 29.46 3.92
C ARG A 31 -10.78 28.23 3.78
N ASP A 32 -10.60 27.27 4.66
CA ASP A 32 -11.17 25.91 4.52
C ASP A 32 -12.37 25.70 5.47
N ASP A 33 -12.70 26.67 6.33
CA ASP A 33 -13.64 26.60 7.46
C ASP A 33 -13.47 25.35 8.34
N THR A 34 -12.25 24.80 8.35
CA THR A 34 -11.92 23.55 9.02
C THR A 34 -10.58 23.68 9.73
N HIS A 35 -10.52 23.14 10.94
CA HIS A 35 -9.29 23.00 11.73
C HIS A 35 -8.59 21.66 11.45
N VAL A 36 -9.15 20.85 10.54
CA VAL A 36 -8.66 19.52 10.22
C VAL A 36 -7.35 19.66 9.46
N ARG A 37 -6.33 18.92 9.92
CA ARG A 37 -5.06 18.84 9.21
C ARG A 37 -5.31 18.23 7.82
N ARG A 38 -4.80 18.89 6.78
CA ARG A 38 -4.90 18.34 5.42
C ARG A 38 -4.26 16.95 5.38
N THR A 39 -5.01 15.98 4.90
CA THR A 39 -4.50 14.63 4.65
C THR A 39 -3.41 14.75 3.59
N GLY A 40 -2.25 14.14 3.86
CA GLY A 40 -1.12 14.20 2.92
C GLY A 40 -1.51 13.71 1.52
N SER A 41 -0.83 14.24 0.50
CA SER A 41 -0.94 13.77 -0.88
C SER A 41 -0.43 12.32 -0.97
N GLY A 42 -1.37 11.37 -0.89
CA GLY A 42 -1.12 9.95 -1.07
C GLY A 42 -1.65 9.45 -2.41
N THR A 43 -1.43 8.15 -2.66
CA THR A 43 -2.07 7.47 -3.78
C THR A 43 -3.59 7.43 -3.60
N THR A 44 -4.34 7.61 -4.68
CA THR A 44 -5.81 7.54 -4.64
C THR A 44 -6.27 6.10 -4.43
N ARG A 45 -7.51 5.91 -3.95
CA ARG A 45 -8.10 4.56 -3.78
C ARG A 45 -8.10 3.74 -5.08
N ARG A 46 -8.18 4.41 -6.24
CA ARG A 46 -8.13 3.75 -7.56
C ARG A 46 -6.71 3.26 -7.86
N GLU A 47 -5.70 4.06 -7.55
CA GLU A 47 -4.29 3.67 -7.69
C GLU A 47 -3.92 2.54 -6.74
N ASP A 48 -4.36 2.61 -5.48
CA ASP A 48 -4.13 1.54 -4.49
C ASP A 48 -4.67 0.19 -4.98
N ARG A 49 -5.89 0.19 -5.53
CA ARG A 49 -6.49 -1.01 -6.14
C ARG A 49 -5.70 -1.50 -7.36
N ARG A 50 -5.14 -0.59 -8.16
CA ARG A 50 -4.31 -0.95 -9.32
C ARG A 50 -3.00 -1.60 -8.87
N ILE A 51 -2.33 -1.02 -7.88
CA ILE A 51 -1.10 -1.57 -7.25
C ILE A 51 -1.33 -3.02 -6.81
N VAL A 52 -2.38 -3.24 -6.02
CA VAL A 52 -2.69 -4.56 -5.46
C VAL A 52 -3.05 -5.55 -6.56
N ARG A 53 -3.89 -5.14 -7.53
CA ARG A 53 -4.28 -5.99 -8.65
C ARG A 53 -3.07 -6.45 -9.46
N GLN A 54 -2.15 -5.54 -9.74
CA GLN A 54 -1.00 -5.83 -10.57
C GLN A 54 -0.04 -6.83 -9.89
N ALA A 55 0.19 -6.67 -8.58
CA ALA A 55 0.95 -7.63 -7.79
C ALA A 55 0.29 -9.01 -7.64
N LEU A 56 -1.04 -9.09 -7.74
CA LEU A 56 -1.79 -10.36 -7.73
C LEU A 56 -1.75 -11.08 -9.09
N VAL A 57 -1.84 -10.33 -10.19
CA VAL A 57 -1.77 -10.90 -11.55
C VAL A 57 -0.37 -11.43 -11.84
N ASP A 58 0.64 -10.66 -11.47
CA ASP A 58 2.03 -11.06 -11.63
C ASP A 58 2.82 -10.77 -10.36
N SER A 59 3.03 -11.83 -9.58
CA SER A 59 3.78 -11.79 -8.33
C SER A 59 5.29 -11.52 -8.51
N THR A 60 5.79 -11.51 -9.76
CA THR A 60 7.22 -11.30 -10.07
C THR A 60 7.56 -9.85 -10.39
N LEU A 61 6.54 -8.99 -10.50
CA LEU A 61 6.76 -7.60 -10.88
C LEU A 61 7.60 -6.84 -9.86
N ILE A 62 8.53 -6.05 -10.40
CA ILE A 62 9.36 -5.14 -9.62
C ILE A 62 8.56 -3.85 -9.38
N ARG A 63 8.78 -3.24 -8.22
CA ARG A 63 8.15 -1.99 -7.79
C ARG A 63 8.23 -0.86 -8.83
N SER A 64 9.33 -0.77 -9.57
CA SER A 64 9.52 0.21 -10.66
C SER A 64 8.56 -0.02 -11.83
N THR A 65 8.27 -1.27 -12.16
CA THR A 65 7.32 -1.64 -13.22
C THR A 65 5.89 -1.26 -12.82
N ILE A 66 5.53 -1.51 -11.55
CA ILE A 66 4.24 -1.08 -11.00
C ILE A 66 4.12 0.46 -11.01
N GLN A 67 5.19 1.17 -10.65
CA GLN A 67 5.22 2.63 -10.67
C GLN A 67 5.03 3.19 -12.09
N ALA A 68 5.72 2.62 -13.08
CA ALA A 68 5.61 3.04 -14.47
C ALA A 68 4.19 2.86 -15.03
N ASP A 69 3.49 1.79 -14.64
CA ASP A 69 2.13 1.53 -15.11
C ASP A 69 1.07 2.48 -14.53
N ILE A 70 1.29 2.96 -13.30
CA ILE A 70 0.32 3.82 -12.61
C ILE A 70 0.32 5.25 -13.19
N GLY A 71 1.45 5.72 -13.74
CA GLY A 71 1.57 7.03 -14.37
C GLY A 71 1.50 8.23 -13.41
N VAL A 72 1.48 7.98 -12.10
CA VAL A 72 1.54 9.00 -11.04
C VAL A 72 2.94 8.97 -10.43
N PRO A 73 3.49 10.10 -9.96
CA PRO A 73 4.71 10.11 -9.14
C PRO A 73 4.42 9.52 -7.74
N ALA A 74 3.97 8.27 -7.71
CA ALA A 74 3.90 7.50 -6.48
C ALA A 74 5.35 7.21 -6.04
N VAL A 75 5.72 7.74 -4.88
CA VAL A 75 7.00 7.41 -4.26
C VAL A 75 7.04 5.88 -4.08
N PRO A 76 8.16 5.21 -4.42
CA PRO A 76 8.26 3.75 -4.30
C PRO A 76 7.86 3.22 -2.91
N GLN A 77 8.10 4.01 -1.86
CA GLN A 77 7.71 3.68 -0.50
C GLN A 77 6.18 3.59 -0.31
N SER A 78 5.40 4.41 -1.01
CA SER A 78 3.93 4.32 -1.01
C SER A 78 3.46 2.99 -1.57
N ILE A 79 4.05 2.53 -2.69
CA ILE A 79 3.73 1.23 -3.30
C ILE A 79 4.03 0.10 -2.31
N SER A 80 5.23 0.10 -1.71
CA SER A 80 5.59 -0.89 -0.69
C SER A 80 4.62 -0.89 0.49
N ARG A 81 4.22 0.30 0.98
CA ARG A 81 3.25 0.43 2.07
C ARG A 81 1.90 -0.19 1.69
N ARG A 82 1.39 0.08 0.48
CA ARG A 82 0.12 -0.49 -0.01
C ARG A 82 0.15 -2.00 -0.17
N LEU A 83 1.28 -2.55 -0.63
CA LEU A 83 1.43 -4.01 -0.73
C LEU A 83 1.41 -4.66 0.65
N VAL A 84 2.11 -4.09 1.64
CA VAL A 84 2.09 -4.59 3.03
C VAL A 84 0.70 -4.46 3.66
N GLU A 85 0.01 -3.33 3.46
CA GLU A 85 -1.39 -3.14 3.90
C GLU A 85 -2.35 -4.18 3.29
N ALA A 86 -2.08 -4.63 2.06
CA ALA A 86 -2.81 -5.70 1.38
C ALA A 86 -2.31 -7.11 1.72
N ASN A 87 -1.39 -7.25 2.68
CA ASN A 87 -0.75 -8.50 3.07
C ASN A 87 0.00 -9.23 1.92
N LEU A 88 0.50 -8.46 0.95
CA LEU A 88 1.34 -8.93 -0.14
C LEU A 88 2.80 -8.70 0.20
N GLN A 89 3.51 -9.80 0.44
CA GLN A 89 4.93 -9.79 0.74
C GLN A 89 5.72 -10.40 -0.42
N SER A 90 6.92 -9.88 -0.66
CA SER A 90 7.85 -10.51 -1.58
C SER A 90 8.27 -11.87 -1.04
N LYS A 91 8.24 -12.88 -1.91
CA LYS A 91 8.70 -14.25 -1.59
C LYS A 91 9.80 -14.65 -2.54
N ARG A 92 10.72 -15.49 -2.07
CA ARG A 92 11.72 -16.11 -2.94
C ARG A 92 11.03 -17.20 -3.78
N PRO A 93 11.14 -17.17 -5.12
CA PRO A 93 10.58 -18.23 -5.94
C PRO A 93 11.28 -19.55 -5.65
N VAL A 94 10.50 -20.63 -5.56
CA VAL A 94 11.03 -21.99 -5.42
C VAL A 94 11.56 -22.43 -6.78
N ARG A 95 12.80 -22.91 -6.84
CA ARG A 95 13.35 -23.52 -8.05
C ARG A 95 12.72 -24.88 -8.24
N VAL A 96 11.95 -25.06 -9.31
CA VAL A 96 11.26 -26.31 -9.63
C VAL A 96 11.73 -26.80 -11.00
N LEU A 97 11.90 -28.12 -11.13
CA LEU A 97 12.18 -28.75 -12.42
C LEU A 97 11.04 -28.47 -13.40
N LEU A 98 11.38 -28.05 -14.61
CA LEU A 98 10.40 -27.81 -15.67
C LEU A 98 9.83 -29.16 -16.14
N LEU A 99 8.63 -29.48 -15.67
CA LEU A 99 7.89 -30.66 -16.15
C LEU A 99 7.15 -30.32 -17.44
N THR A 100 7.40 -31.11 -18.49
CA THR A 100 6.57 -31.10 -19.70
C THR A 100 5.12 -31.47 -19.37
N PRO A 101 4.14 -31.07 -20.18
CA PRO A 101 2.73 -31.43 -19.97
C PRO A 101 2.50 -32.95 -19.85
N LYS A 102 3.24 -33.76 -20.62
CA LYS A 102 3.20 -35.23 -20.56
C LYS A 102 3.62 -35.74 -19.18
N HIS A 103 4.72 -35.25 -18.63
CA HIS A 103 5.20 -35.65 -17.30
C HIS A 103 4.21 -35.27 -16.20
N ARG A 104 3.60 -34.07 -16.27
CA ARG A 104 2.57 -33.64 -15.31
C ARG A 104 1.38 -34.58 -15.31
N ARG A 105 0.89 -34.95 -16.50
CA ARG A 105 -0.25 -35.88 -16.67
C ARG A 105 0.04 -37.25 -16.07
N LEU A 106 1.18 -37.85 -16.42
CA LEU A 106 1.56 -39.18 -15.92
C LEU A 106 1.73 -39.20 -14.40
N ARG A 107 2.38 -38.18 -13.82
CA ARG A 107 2.53 -38.05 -12.37
C ARG A 107 1.18 -37.92 -11.68
N LEU A 108 0.28 -37.10 -12.22
CA LEU A 108 -1.05 -36.91 -11.66
C LEU A 108 -1.87 -38.22 -11.72
N GLN A 109 -1.85 -38.93 -12.85
CA GLN A 109 -2.48 -40.25 -12.98
C GLN A 109 -1.91 -41.27 -11.99
N TRP A 110 -0.58 -41.28 -11.81
CA TRP A 110 0.08 -42.15 -10.85
C TRP A 110 -0.37 -41.88 -9.42
N CYS A 111 -0.47 -40.60 -9.02
CA CYS A 111 -1.00 -40.21 -7.71
C CYS A 111 -2.48 -40.58 -7.54
N HIS A 112 -3.32 -40.34 -8.56
CA HIS A 112 -4.74 -40.70 -8.47
C HIS A 112 -4.98 -42.19 -8.33
N ALA A 113 -4.24 -43.01 -9.09
CA ALA A 113 -4.33 -44.48 -9.01
C ALA A 113 -3.94 -45.02 -7.63
N ARG A 114 -3.23 -44.23 -6.82
CA ARG A 114 -2.66 -44.61 -5.53
C ARG A 114 -3.13 -43.71 -4.39
N ALA A 115 -4.18 -42.91 -4.61
CA ALA A 115 -4.67 -41.97 -3.60
C ALA A 115 -5.21 -42.69 -2.36
N THR A 116 -5.63 -43.94 -2.51
CA THR A 116 -6.15 -44.81 -1.44
C THR A 116 -5.12 -45.80 -0.91
N TRP A 117 -3.88 -45.75 -1.39
CA TRP A 117 -2.83 -46.64 -0.90
C TRP A 117 -2.55 -46.36 0.56
N ASN A 118 -2.55 -47.42 1.36
CA ASN A 118 -2.15 -47.39 2.77
C ASN A 118 -0.72 -47.97 2.91
N ALA A 119 -0.16 -47.93 4.12
CA ALA A 119 1.22 -48.34 4.37
C ALA A 119 1.51 -49.82 4.01
N THR A 120 0.47 -50.65 3.88
CA THR A 120 0.55 -52.06 3.49
C THR A 120 0.53 -52.31 1.99
N ASP A 121 0.19 -51.29 1.18
CA ASP A 121 0.10 -51.38 -0.28
C ASP A 121 1.42 -51.01 -1.01
N TRP A 122 2.50 -50.76 -0.25
CA TRP A 122 3.85 -50.44 -0.75
C TRP A 122 4.62 -51.70 -1.13
#